data_AF-A0A8S3GY20-F1
#
_entry.id   AF-A0A8S3GY20-F1
#
_cell.length_a   1.000
_cell.length_b   1.000
_cell.length_c   1.000
_cell.angle_alpha   90.00
_cell.angle_beta   90.00
_cell.angle_gamma   90.00
#
_symmetry.space_group_name_H-M   'P 1'
#
loop_
_entity.id
_entity.type
_entity.pdbx_description
1 polymer ?
#
loop_
_entity_poly.entity_id
_entity_poly.type
_entity_poly.pdbx_seq_one_letter_code
_entity_poly.pdbx_strand_id
1 'polypeptide(L)'
;KARDLRLDQYLSISTSEDNISFEQIMEETQKKDRTKVHQAWLYTQQALTHTGTDNEIVHQLPVPSIEDQVKMNNPDSSEFWPYTVKNAVMYFPEGAKLTAAEKIEQAKHVRSIHHTNTRFETDPFTITTATNSASRTTTPARPNALIRPQIDIDGREIKRVATPQVGGYGFVVTPSPMPGAHGDESPMMTWGQIEGTPFCLDAGNETPNAAGGGPQFKIIETPFREQLALELVEKNAAQHRKKKIEAMKTINKNF
;
A
#
# COMPACT_ATOMS: atom_id res chain seq x y z
N LYS A 1 15.70 41.21 2.74
CA LYS A 1 15.81 42.08 3.93
C LYS A 1 15.61 41.18 5.14
N ALA A 2 16.67 40.86 5.88
CA ALA A 2 16.57 40.01 7.07
C ALA A 2 15.63 40.68 8.07
N ARG A 3 14.67 39.93 8.59
CA ARG A 3 13.76 40.41 9.64
C ARG A 3 14.41 40.06 10.97
N ASP A 4 14.64 41.05 11.82
CA ASP A 4 15.09 40.83 13.21
C ASP A 4 13.93 40.24 14.01
N LEU A 5 13.79 38.91 13.92
CA LEU A 5 12.78 38.14 14.62
C LEU A 5 13.41 37.56 15.89
N ARG A 6 12.67 37.62 17.01
CA ARG A 6 13.04 36.86 18.21
C ARG A 6 12.99 35.36 17.90
N LEU A 7 13.85 34.59 18.58
CA LEU A 7 14.02 33.14 18.35
C LEU A 7 12.69 32.37 18.36
N ASP A 8 11.80 32.67 19.31
CA ASP A 8 10.49 32.03 19.42
C ASP A 8 9.58 32.30 18.20
N GLN A 9 9.67 33.51 17.63
CA GLN A 9 8.92 33.89 16.43
C GLN A 9 9.54 33.28 15.16
N TYR A 10 10.85 33.04 15.16
CA TYR A 10 11.51 32.32 14.07
C TYR A 10 11.15 30.83 14.10
N LEU A 11 11.16 30.20 15.27
CA LEU A 11 10.82 28.78 15.45
C LEU A 11 9.35 28.48 15.13
N SER A 12 8.44 29.43 15.32
CA SER A 12 7.02 29.25 14.95
C SER A 12 6.74 29.39 13.45
N ILE A 13 7.60 30.13 12.73
CA ILE A 13 7.44 30.36 11.28
C ILE A 13 8.27 29.35 10.47
N SER A 14 9.44 28.98 10.98
CA SER A 14 10.34 28.02 10.36
C SER A 14 9.97 26.60 10.80
N THR A 15 8.87 26.10 10.26
CA THR A 15 8.54 24.67 10.38
C THR A 15 9.56 23.86 9.58
N SER A 16 9.95 22.69 10.09
CA SER A 16 10.91 21.82 9.41
C SER A 16 10.31 21.22 8.13
N GLU A 17 11.18 20.78 7.22
CA GLU A 17 10.81 20.01 6.02
C GLU A 17 9.87 18.83 6.36
N ASP A 18 10.07 18.20 7.52
CA ASP A 18 9.22 17.10 8.00
C ASP A 18 7.75 17.52 8.16
N ASN A 19 7.47 18.75 8.60
CA ASN A 19 6.11 19.22 8.83
C ASN A 19 5.34 19.41 7.52
N ILE A 20 6.03 19.91 6.48
CA ILE A 20 5.45 20.06 5.12
C ILE A 20 5.14 18.67 4.54
N SER A 21 6.07 17.72 4.69
CA SER A 21 5.87 16.35 4.21
C SER A 21 4.68 15.67 4.92
N PHE A 22 4.51 15.92 6.21
CA PHE A 22 3.42 15.38 7.01
C PHE A 22 2.07 15.97 6.58
N GLU A 23 2.00 17.29 6.36
CA GLU A 23 0.81 17.96 5.84
C GLU A 23 0.40 17.39 4.47
N GLN A 24 1.36 17.16 3.57
CA GLN A 24 1.10 16.56 2.27
C GLN A 24 0.53 15.14 2.39
N ILE A 25 1.12 14.30 3.24
CA ILE A 25 0.64 12.94 3.50
C ILE A 25 -0.78 12.96 4.08
N MET A 26 -1.05 13.88 5.01
CA MET A 26 -2.37 14.04 5.61
C MET A 26 -3.41 14.46 4.57
N GLU A 27 -3.08 15.41 3.69
CA GLU A 27 -3.97 15.84 2.60
C GLU A 27 -4.26 14.70 1.62
N GLU A 28 -3.24 13.92 1.22
CA GLU A 28 -3.42 12.78 0.32
C GLU A 28 -4.29 11.69 0.97
N THR A 29 -4.11 11.45 2.26
CA THR A 29 -4.95 10.51 3.02
C THR A 29 -6.40 10.98 3.05
N GLN A 30 -6.64 12.26 3.32
CA GLN A 30 -7.99 12.83 3.28
C GLN A 30 -8.61 12.76 1.88
N LYS A 31 -7.83 12.99 0.81
CA LYS A 31 -8.30 12.81 -0.58
C LYS A 31 -8.69 11.36 -0.85
N LYS A 32 -7.88 10.39 -0.43
CA LYS A 32 -8.19 8.95 -0.55
C LYS A 32 -9.45 8.58 0.24
N ASP A 33 -9.65 9.14 1.42
CA ASP A 33 -10.84 8.83 2.22
C ASP A 33 -12.10 9.50 1.66
N ARG A 34 -12.02 10.75 1.18
CA ARG A 34 -13.11 11.42 0.47
C ARG A 34 -13.52 10.67 -0.79
N THR A 35 -12.55 10.20 -1.58
CA THR A 35 -12.84 9.41 -2.79
C THR A 35 -13.46 8.07 -2.44
N LYS A 36 -13.03 7.38 -1.37
CA LYS A 36 -13.70 6.16 -0.88
C LYS A 36 -15.14 6.42 -0.46
N VAL A 37 -15.40 7.49 0.31
CA VAL A 37 -16.74 7.86 0.77
C VAL A 37 -17.64 8.25 -0.40
N HIS A 38 -17.12 9.04 -1.35
CA HIS A 38 -17.83 9.38 -2.58
C HIS A 38 -18.17 8.14 -3.41
N GLN A 39 -17.23 7.21 -3.54
CA GLN A 39 -17.47 5.93 -4.19
C GLN A 39 -18.51 5.08 -3.44
N ALA A 40 -18.54 5.13 -2.10
CA ALA A 40 -19.54 4.41 -1.31
C ALA A 40 -20.98 4.86 -1.64
N TRP A 41 -21.21 6.16 -1.81
CA TRP A 41 -22.52 6.67 -2.22
C TRP A 41 -22.98 6.10 -3.57
N LEU A 42 -22.07 5.97 -4.55
CA LEU A 42 -22.38 5.36 -5.85
C LEU A 42 -22.92 3.92 -5.71
N TYR A 43 -22.33 3.11 -4.82
CA TYR A 43 -22.80 1.73 -4.57
C TYR A 43 -24.13 1.71 -3.81
N THR A 44 -24.37 2.65 -2.90
CA THR A 44 -25.68 2.75 -2.22
C THR A 44 -26.79 3.10 -3.21
N GLN A 45 -26.53 4.01 -4.15
CA GLN A 45 -27.49 4.36 -5.19
C GLN A 45 -27.75 3.18 -6.13
N GLN A 46 -26.71 2.42 -6.50
CA GLN A 46 -26.89 1.17 -7.25
C GLN A 46 -27.79 0.19 -6.50
N ALA A 47 -27.52 -0.08 -5.22
CA ALA A 47 -28.36 -0.98 -4.43
C ALA A 47 -29.83 -0.53 -4.40
N LEU A 48 -30.08 0.78 -4.22
CA LEU A 48 -31.43 1.34 -4.25
C LEU A 48 -32.13 1.13 -5.60
N THR A 49 -31.43 1.40 -6.71
CA THR A 49 -31.98 1.18 -8.06
C THR A 49 -32.37 -0.29 -8.25
N HIS A 50 -31.46 -1.24 -8.03
CA HIS A 50 -31.73 -2.68 -8.22
C HIS A 50 -32.89 -3.18 -7.33
N THR A 51 -32.95 -2.76 -6.06
CA THR A 51 -34.03 -3.20 -5.15
C THR A 51 -35.40 -2.61 -5.46
N GLY A 52 -35.46 -1.37 -5.96
CA GLY A 52 -36.73 -0.72 -6.35
C GLY A 52 -37.20 -1.20 -7.71
N THR A 53 -36.26 -1.41 -8.64
CA THR A 53 -36.56 -1.80 -10.01
C THR A 53 -37.08 -3.22 -10.14
N ASP A 54 -36.64 -4.19 -9.33
CA ASP A 54 -37.06 -5.58 -9.52
C ASP A 54 -38.59 -5.78 -9.39
N ASN A 55 -39.27 -4.96 -8.56
CA ASN A 55 -40.73 -5.00 -8.44
C ASN A 55 -41.43 -4.03 -9.40
N GLU A 56 -40.89 -2.83 -9.63
CA GLU A 56 -41.50 -1.84 -10.55
C GLU A 56 -41.34 -2.21 -12.04
N ILE A 57 -40.18 -2.73 -12.45
CA ILE A 57 -39.94 -3.20 -13.82
C ILE A 57 -40.91 -4.33 -14.18
N VAL A 58 -41.17 -5.26 -13.25
CA VAL A 58 -42.13 -6.36 -13.48
C VAL A 58 -43.55 -5.84 -13.74
N HIS A 59 -43.92 -4.72 -13.12
CA HIS A 59 -45.21 -4.06 -13.35
C HIS A 59 -45.26 -3.21 -14.64
N GLN A 60 -44.10 -2.86 -15.21
CA GLN A 60 -43.96 -2.07 -16.45
C GLN A 60 -43.68 -2.92 -17.70
N LEU A 61 -43.28 -4.18 -17.54
CA LEU A 61 -43.11 -5.14 -18.64
C LEU A 61 -44.34 -5.36 -19.54
N PRO A 62 -45.60 -5.37 -19.05
CA PRO A 62 -46.75 -5.48 -19.93
C PRO A 62 -46.91 -4.19 -20.71
N VAL A 63 -46.56 -4.23 -21.99
CA VAL A 63 -46.78 -3.14 -22.93
C VAL A 63 -48.28 -2.80 -22.96
N PRO A 64 -48.70 -1.58 -22.57
CA PRO A 64 -50.10 -1.19 -22.56
C PRO A 64 -50.67 -1.16 -23.99
N SER A 65 -51.99 -1.16 -24.13
CA SER A 65 -52.67 -1.09 -25.43
C SER A 65 -52.22 0.15 -26.24
N ILE A 66 -52.22 0.05 -27.57
CA ILE A 66 -51.81 1.13 -28.49
C ILE A 66 -52.54 2.45 -28.20
N GLU A 67 -53.82 2.39 -27.81
CA GLU A 67 -54.63 3.57 -27.52
C GLU A 67 -54.22 4.28 -26.21
N ASP A 68 -53.64 3.55 -25.27
CA ASP A 68 -53.18 4.07 -23.99
C ASP A 68 -51.72 4.58 -24.07
N GLN A 69 -50.90 3.97 -24.93
CA GLN A 69 -49.55 4.47 -25.24
C GLN A 69 -49.57 5.87 -25.83
N VAL A 70 -50.54 6.17 -26.71
CA VAL A 70 -50.69 7.51 -27.31
C VAL A 70 -51.01 8.58 -26.26
N LYS A 71 -51.70 8.21 -25.18
CA LYS A 71 -52.02 9.10 -24.05
C LYS A 71 -50.87 9.22 -23.06
N MET A 72 -50.04 8.18 -22.95
CA MET A 72 -48.89 8.08 -22.04
C MET A 72 -47.58 8.65 -22.60
N ASN A 73 -47.62 9.37 -23.73
CA ASN A 73 -46.45 9.94 -24.39
C ASN A 73 -45.80 11.09 -23.56
N ASN A 74 -45.26 10.73 -22.40
CA ASN A 74 -44.39 11.54 -21.57
C ASN A 74 -42.95 11.21 -22.00
N PRO A 75 -42.23 12.14 -22.65
CA PRO A 75 -40.86 11.89 -23.10
C PRO A 75 -39.85 11.65 -21.96
N ASP A 76 -40.26 11.86 -20.71
CA ASP A 76 -39.39 11.79 -19.52
C ASP A 76 -39.39 10.42 -18.83
N SER A 77 -40.23 9.46 -19.24
CA SER A 77 -40.26 8.11 -18.66
C SER A 77 -39.51 7.10 -19.55
N SER A 78 -38.21 7.33 -19.78
CA SER A 78 -37.35 6.24 -20.27
C SER A 78 -37.01 5.34 -19.09
N GLU A 79 -37.68 4.19 -19.04
CA GLU A 79 -37.47 3.17 -18.01
C GLU A 79 -36.03 2.65 -18.06
N PHE A 80 -35.40 2.59 -16.89
CA PHE A 80 -33.96 2.68 -16.70
C PHE A 80 -33.23 1.37 -16.99
N TRP A 81 -32.20 1.44 -17.83
CA TRP A 81 -31.20 0.38 -17.92
C TRP A 81 -30.56 0.15 -16.53
N PRO A 82 -30.34 -1.09 -16.08
CA PRO A 82 -29.73 -1.34 -14.78
C PRO A 82 -28.35 -0.68 -14.71
N TYR A 83 -28.23 0.33 -13.86
CA TYR A 83 -26.97 1.02 -13.64
C TYR A 83 -26.02 0.14 -12.82
N THR A 84 -24.76 0.06 -13.27
CA THR A 84 -23.69 -0.64 -12.57
C THR A 84 -22.53 0.33 -12.37
N VAL A 85 -22.09 0.51 -11.12
CA VAL A 85 -21.04 1.49 -10.78
C VAL A 85 -19.69 1.16 -11.43
N LYS A 86 -19.38 -0.14 -11.56
CA LYS A 86 -18.18 -0.63 -12.21
C LYS A 86 -18.52 -1.25 -13.56
N ASN A 87 -18.07 -0.62 -14.64
CA ASN A 87 -18.23 -1.14 -15.98
C ASN A 87 -17.22 -2.27 -16.25
N ALA A 88 -17.68 -3.38 -16.84
CA ALA A 88 -16.85 -4.53 -17.24
C ALA A 88 -15.80 -4.20 -18.34
N VAL A 89 -15.97 -3.12 -19.09
CA VAL A 89 -14.98 -2.65 -20.08
C VAL A 89 -13.77 -1.99 -19.40
N MET A 90 -14.00 -1.25 -18.30
CA MET A 90 -12.96 -0.48 -17.61
C MET A 90 -12.35 -1.22 -16.41
N TYR A 91 -13.15 -2.08 -15.77
CA TYR A 91 -12.74 -2.86 -14.61
C TYR A 91 -12.75 -4.34 -14.96
N PHE A 92 -11.81 -5.09 -14.40
CA PHE A 92 -11.83 -6.55 -14.51
C PHE A 92 -13.20 -7.06 -14.03
N PRO A 93 -13.91 -7.83 -14.86
CA PRO A 93 -15.21 -8.36 -14.47
C PRO A 93 -15.02 -9.19 -13.21
N GLU A 94 -15.93 -9.04 -12.25
CA GLU A 94 -15.95 -9.88 -11.07
C GLU A 94 -16.11 -11.33 -11.54
N GLY A 95 -15.09 -12.16 -11.30
CA GLY A 95 -15.13 -13.57 -11.68
C GLY A 95 -16.33 -14.27 -11.04
N ALA A 96 -16.77 -15.38 -11.64
CA ALA A 96 -17.81 -16.20 -11.05
C ALA A 96 -17.44 -16.56 -9.61
N LYS A 97 -18.39 -16.41 -8.68
CA LYS A 97 -18.16 -16.76 -7.27
C LYS A 97 -17.79 -18.24 -7.20
N LEU A 98 -16.67 -18.52 -6.54
CA LEU A 98 -16.16 -19.87 -6.41
C LEU A 98 -17.23 -20.81 -5.85
N THR A 99 -17.47 -21.91 -6.55
CA THR A 99 -18.48 -22.91 -6.21
C THR A 99 -18.14 -23.54 -4.85
N ALA A 100 -19.14 -24.05 -4.13
CA ALA A 100 -18.89 -24.72 -2.85
C ALA A 100 -17.87 -25.88 -2.99
N ALA A 101 -17.91 -26.61 -4.11
CA ALA A 101 -16.95 -27.67 -4.43
C ALA A 101 -15.52 -27.14 -4.63
N GLU A 102 -15.36 -26.07 -5.43
CA GLU A 102 -14.06 -25.43 -5.70
C GLU A 102 -13.46 -24.80 -4.44
N LYS A 103 -14.29 -24.24 -3.53
CA LYS A 103 -13.84 -23.78 -2.21
C LYS A 103 -13.27 -24.92 -1.38
N ILE A 104 -13.89 -26.10 -1.44
CA ILE A 104 -13.41 -27.30 -0.74
C ILE A 104 -12.09 -27.78 -1.36
N GLU A 105 -11.96 -27.77 -2.68
CA GLU A 105 -10.71 -28.13 -3.37
C GLU A 105 -9.57 -27.15 -3.03
N GLN A 106 -9.84 -25.85 -3.03
CA GLN A 106 -8.86 -24.86 -2.63
C GLN A 106 -8.42 -25.03 -1.17
N ALA A 107 -9.35 -25.41 -0.29
CA ALA A 107 -9.04 -25.74 1.10
C ALA A 107 -8.19 -27.03 1.23
N LYS A 108 -8.30 -27.98 0.30
CA LYS A 108 -7.41 -29.16 0.24
C LYS A 108 -5.99 -28.78 -0.19
N HIS A 109 -5.84 -27.76 -1.02
CA HIS A 109 -4.55 -27.25 -1.50
C HIS A 109 -3.88 -26.24 -0.55
N VAL A 110 -4.27 -26.21 0.72
CA VAL A 110 -3.59 -25.39 1.73
C VAL A 110 -2.20 -25.97 2.00
N ARG A 111 -1.17 -25.12 1.88
CA ARG A 111 0.22 -25.47 2.21
C ARG A 111 0.30 -26.07 3.62
N SER A 112 0.80 -27.29 3.74
CA SER A 112 1.07 -27.96 5.02
C SER A 112 2.56 -28.27 5.13
N ILE A 113 3.10 -28.23 6.35
CA ILE A 113 4.51 -28.51 6.61
C ILE A 113 4.65 -29.98 6.99
N HIS A 114 5.36 -30.76 6.17
CA HIS A 114 5.72 -32.15 6.47
C HIS A 114 6.97 -32.21 7.35
N HIS A 115 6.76 -32.40 8.66
CA HIS A 115 7.81 -32.36 9.67
C HIS A 115 8.79 -33.54 9.59
N THR A 116 8.41 -34.66 8.98
CA THR A 116 9.29 -35.84 8.73
C THR A 116 10.52 -35.50 7.88
N ASN A 117 10.43 -34.45 7.05
CA ASN A 117 11.53 -34.00 6.20
C ASN A 117 12.36 -32.89 6.87
N THR A 118 12.08 -32.58 8.14
CA THR A 118 12.77 -31.57 8.93
C THR A 118 13.37 -32.22 10.16
N ARG A 119 14.32 -31.53 10.81
CA ARG A 119 14.92 -32.00 12.07
C ARG A 119 13.98 -31.79 13.28
N PHE A 120 12.81 -31.18 13.08
CA PHE A 120 11.81 -30.95 14.10
C PHE A 120 10.71 -32.00 13.98
N GLU A 121 10.57 -32.87 14.99
CA GLU A 121 9.51 -33.90 15.01
C GLU A 121 8.11 -33.30 15.23
N THR A 122 8.05 -32.12 15.86
CA THR A 122 6.84 -31.36 16.16
C THR A 122 7.06 -29.87 15.90
N ASP A 123 6.03 -29.12 15.51
CA ASP A 123 6.14 -27.69 15.26
C ASP A 123 6.58 -26.95 16.54
N PRO A 124 7.79 -26.35 16.58
CA PRO A 124 8.29 -25.65 17.76
C PRO A 124 7.51 -24.37 18.06
N PHE A 125 6.67 -23.90 17.13
CA PHE A 125 5.80 -22.74 17.28
C PHE A 125 4.33 -23.10 17.47
N THR A 126 3.99 -24.38 17.60
CA THR A 126 2.68 -24.74 18.18
C THR A 126 2.68 -24.29 19.63
N ILE A 127 2.12 -23.11 19.85
CA ILE A 127 1.59 -22.67 21.13
C ILE A 127 0.84 -23.88 21.67
N THR A 128 1.33 -24.46 22.75
CA THR A 128 0.56 -25.35 23.60
C THR A 128 -0.72 -24.60 23.89
N THR A 129 -1.77 -24.89 23.12
CA THR A 129 -3.12 -24.55 23.52
C THR A 129 -3.26 -25.33 24.79
N ALA A 130 -3.11 -24.63 25.91
CA ALA A 130 -3.30 -25.17 27.23
C ALA A 130 -4.67 -25.83 27.21
N THR A 131 -4.65 -27.14 27.03
CA THR A 131 -5.71 -28.03 27.42
C THR A 131 -5.97 -27.69 28.88
N ASN A 132 -7.17 -27.19 29.15
CA ASN A 132 -7.69 -26.68 30.43
C ASN A 132 -7.65 -25.15 30.57
N SER A 133 -8.66 -24.48 30.02
CA SER A 133 -9.54 -23.56 30.78
C SER A 133 -10.64 -23.03 29.88
N ALA A 134 -11.88 -23.42 30.19
CA ALA A 134 -13.06 -22.76 29.65
C ALA A 134 -13.03 -21.26 30.02
N SER A 135 -12.87 -20.40 29.01
CA SER A 135 -13.26 -18.99 29.08
C SER A 135 -13.31 -18.41 27.67
N ARG A 136 -14.44 -18.64 27.01
CA ARG A 136 -14.91 -17.77 25.93
C ARG A 136 -15.33 -16.45 26.59
N THR A 137 -14.50 -15.42 26.53
CA THR A 137 -14.98 -14.04 26.67
C THR A 137 -14.44 -13.17 25.54
N THR A 138 -15.38 -12.38 25.03
CA THR A 138 -15.37 -11.58 23.82
C THR A 138 -14.48 -10.34 23.97
N THR A 139 -13.37 -10.27 23.25
CA THR A 139 -12.68 -9.00 22.99
C THR A 139 -12.05 -9.03 21.59
N PRO A 140 -12.29 -8.02 20.73
CA PRO A 140 -11.72 -7.99 19.39
C PRO A 140 -10.19 -7.79 19.44
N ALA A 141 -9.50 -8.56 18.61
CA ALA A 141 -8.06 -8.68 18.52
C ALA A 141 -7.37 -7.36 18.13
N ARG A 142 -6.31 -7.01 18.87
CA ARG A 142 -5.20 -6.19 18.36
C ARG A 142 -4.20 -7.14 17.69
N PRO A 143 -3.89 -7.01 16.39
CA PRO A 143 -2.76 -7.71 15.81
C PRO A 143 -1.47 -7.00 16.26
N ASN A 144 -0.42 -7.76 16.58
CA ASN A 144 0.97 -7.30 16.84
C ASN A 144 1.45 -7.21 18.30
N ALA A 145 0.93 -8.01 19.21
CA ALA A 145 1.66 -8.33 20.44
C ALA A 145 1.58 -9.82 20.77
N LEU A 146 2.01 -10.67 19.82
CA LEU A 146 2.29 -12.06 20.15
C LEU A 146 3.57 -12.08 20.97
N ILE A 147 3.40 -12.45 22.23
CA ILE A 147 4.41 -12.83 23.21
C ILE A 147 5.24 -13.96 22.60
N ARG A 148 6.33 -13.61 21.90
CA ARG A 148 7.37 -14.58 21.54
C ARG A 148 8.38 -14.60 22.69
N PRO A 149 8.70 -15.76 23.30
CA PRO A 149 9.81 -15.83 24.25
C PRO A 149 11.09 -15.48 23.48
N GLN A 150 11.74 -14.39 23.88
CA GLN A 150 13.01 -14.00 23.30
C GLN A 150 14.07 -14.90 23.92
N ILE A 151 14.71 -15.72 23.08
CA ILE A 151 15.74 -16.68 23.47
C ILE A 151 17.08 -15.96 23.33
N ASP A 152 17.90 -15.99 24.38
CA ASP A 152 19.24 -15.40 24.34
C ASP A 152 20.16 -16.16 23.38
N ILE A 153 21.29 -15.54 23.02
CA ILE A 153 22.33 -16.14 22.15
C ILE A 153 22.85 -17.48 22.70
N ASP A 154 22.72 -17.71 24.02
CA ASP A 154 23.06 -18.96 24.72
C ASP A 154 21.91 -19.98 24.83
N GLY A 155 20.75 -19.73 24.19
CA GLY A 155 19.63 -20.67 24.13
C GLY A 155 18.71 -20.73 25.36
N ARG A 156 18.87 -19.83 26.34
CA ARG A 156 17.99 -19.73 27.53
C ARG A 156 16.90 -18.68 27.34
N GLU A 157 15.74 -18.91 27.95
CA GLU A 157 14.62 -17.96 27.92
C GLU A 157 14.94 -16.67 28.69
N ILE A 158 14.83 -15.52 28.02
CA ILE A 158 14.95 -14.21 28.68
C ILE A 158 13.63 -13.97 29.42
N LYS A 159 13.64 -14.19 30.73
CA LYS A 159 12.55 -13.75 31.61
C LYS A 159 12.58 -12.22 31.65
N ARG A 160 11.77 -11.58 30.80
CA ARG A 160 11.57 -10.13 30.85
C ARG A 160 10.96 -9.79 32.20
N VAL A 161 11.78 -9.30 33.13
CA VAL A 161 11.30 -8.68 34.36
C VAL A 161 10.43 -7.50 33.93
N ALA A 162 9.15 -7.53 34.30
CA ALA A 162 8.20 -6.51 33.90
C ALA A 162 8.71 -5.13 34.35
N THR A 163 8.80 -4.20 33.40
CA THR A 163 9.09 -2.80 33.71
C THR A 163 7.98 -2.26 34.63
N PRO A 164 8.30 -1.46 35.66
CA PRO A 164 7.28 -0.93 36.57
C PRO A 164 6.20 -0.18 35.78
N GLN A 165 4.94 -0.48 36.08
CA GLN A 165 3.78 0.14 35.43
C GLN A 165 3.30 1.33 36.26
N VAL A 166 2.99 2.45 35.59
CA VAL A 166 2.37 3.62 36.23
C VAL A 166 0.98 3.81 35.60
N GLY A 167 -0.08 3.69 36.40
CA GLY A 167 -1.45 3.91 35.94
C GLY A 167 -1.93 2.95 34.83
N GLY A 168 -1.42 1.72 34.78
CA GLY A 168 -1.82 0.71 33.80
C GLY A 168 -1.10 0.78 32.44
N TYR A 169 -0.12 1.69 32.29
CA TYR A 169 0.72 1.77 31.10
C TYR A 169 2.17 1.37 31.43
N GLY A 170 2.78 0.58 30.55
CA GLY A 170 4.20 0.18 30.63
C GLY A 170 5.08 1.10 29.78
N PHE A 171 6.34 1.27 30.20
CA PHE A 171 7.31 2.07 29.44
C PHE A 171 7.61 1.43 28.08
N VAL A 172 7.52 2.22 27.00
CA VAL A 172 7.81 1.77 25.63
C VAL A 172 9.31 1.84 25.37
N VAL A 173 9.89 0.77 24.83
CA VAL A 173 11.30 0.72 24.40
C VAL A 173 11.44 1.26 22.98
N THR A 174 12.48 2.03 22.72
CA THR A 174 12.80 2.59 21.40
C THR A 174 13.19 1.49 20.38
N PRO A 175 12.58 1.44 19.19
CA PRO A 175 12.96 0.47 18.14
C PRO A 175 14.35 0.79 17.55
N SER A 176 15.08 -0.26 17.15
CA SER A 176 16.43 -0.15 16.59
C SER A 176 16.42 0.37 15.14
N PRO A 177 17.30 1.31 14.77
CA PRO A 177 17.30 1.96 13.44
C PRO A 177 17.98 1.17 12.32
N MET A 178 18.44 -0.07 12.55
CA MET A 178 19.25 -0.82 11.57
C MET A 178 18.39 -1.72 10.65
N PRO A 179 18.29 -1.43 9.34
CA PRO A 179 17.59 -2.29 8.38
C PRO A 179 18.38 -3.60 8.19
N GLY A 180 17.69 -4.75 8.23
CA GLY A 180 18.27 -6.07 7.95
C GLY A 180 18.56 -6.97 9.16
N ALA A 181 18.46 -6.48 10.40
CA ALA A 181 18.67 -7.31 11.61
C ALA A 181 17.53 -8.31 11.90
N HIS A 182 16.39 -8.18 11.21
CA HIS A 182 15.19 -9.00 11.41
C HIS A 182 14.74 -9.80 10.18
N GLY A 183 15.64 -10.06 9.23
CA GLY A 183 15.44 -11.12 8.22
C GLY A 183 14.69 -10.71 6.95
N ASP A 184 14.63 -9.43 6.62
CA ASP A 184 14.09 -8.96 5.33
C ASP A 184 15.16 -9.04 4.22
N GLU A 185 15.75 -10.23 4.05
CA GLU A 185 16.63 -10.53 2.92
C GLU A 185 15.75 -10.94 1.73
N SER A 186 15.62 -10.05 0.74
CA SER A 186 14.93 -10.39 -0.51
C SER A 186 15.66 -11.57 -1.18
N PRO A 187 14.98 -12.65 -1.61
CA PRO A 187 15.67 -13.82 -2.14
C PRO A 187 16.46 -13.47 -3.40
N MET A 188 17.71 -13.92 -3.45
CA MET A 188 18.56 -13.94 -4.65
C MET A 188 17.81 -14.64 -5.80
N MET A 189 17.14 -13.84 -6.64
CA MET A 189 16.54 -14.30 -7.88
C MET A 189 17.66 -14.40 -8.93
N THR A 190 17.97 -15.61 -9.36
CA THR A 190 18.95 -15.86 -10.43
C THR A 190 18.29 -15.55 -11.77
N TRP A 191 18.74 -14.47 -12.42
CA TRP A 191 18.33 -14.13 -13.78
C TRP A 191 18.98 -15.14 -14.73
N GLY A 192 18.17 -15.83 -15.55
CA GLY A 192 18.67 -16.71 -16.60
C GLY A 192 19.54 -15.98 -17.63
N GLN A 193 20.34 -16.73 -18.37
CA GLN A 193 21.26 -16.24 -19.40
C GLN A 193 20.49 -15.58 -20.56
N ILE A 194 20.75 -14.29 -20.82
CA ILE A 194 20.17 -13.54 -21.93
C ILE A 194 21.09 -13.70 -23.14
N GLU A 195 20.69 -14.52 -24.12
CA GLU A 195 21.40 -14.68 -25.39
C GLU A 195 20.92 -13.64 -26.41
N GLY A 196 21.33 -12.37 -26.23
CA GLY A 196 21.02 -11.31 -27.18
C GLY A 196 21.94 -10.10 -27.00
N THR A 197 22.40 -9.52 -28.11
CA THR A 197 23.12 -8.24 -28.11
C THR A 197 22.11 -7.13 -27.81
N PRO A 198 22.22 -6.39 -26.68
CA PRO A 198 21.24 -5.38 -26.32
C PRO A 198 21.21 -4.27 -27.37
N PHE A 199 20.04 -4.08 -28.00
CA PHE A 199 19.78 -3.02 -28.98
C PHE A 199 19.48 -1.72 -28.25
N CYS A 200 20.18 -0.64 -28.60
CA CYS A 200 19.97 0.67 -28.02
C CYS A 200 18.72 1.30 -28.66
N LEU A 201 17.63 1.40 -27.90
CA LEU A 201 16.49 2.25 -28.26
C LEU A 201 16.94 3.70 -28.06
N ASP A 202 17.08 4.45 -29.15
CA ASP A 202 17.49 5.85 -29.12
C ASP A 202 16.53 6.65 -28.21
N ALA A 203 17.10 7.37 -27.24
CA ALA A 203 16.45 7.88 -26.04
C ALA A 203 15.54 9.10 -26.30
N GLY A 204 14.97 9.21 -27.50
CA GLY A 204 14.36 10.43 -28.01
C GLY A 204 12.83 10.46 -28.01
N ASN A 205 12.15 9.49 -28.61
CA ASN A 205 10.71 9.68 -28.88
C ASN A 205 9.91 8.43 -29.31
N GLU A 206 10.44 7.21 -29.13
CA GLU A 206 9.85 6.00 -29.72
C GLU A 206 9.61 4.87 -28.72
N THR A 207 9.23 5.19 -27.48
CA THR A 207 8.45 4.22 -26.71
C THR A 207 7.08 4.14 -27.40
N PRO A 208 6.70 3.02 -28.05
CA PRO A 208 5.39 2.93 -28.65
C PRO A 208 4.37 3.00 -27.51
N ASN A 209 3.57 4.05 -27.50
CA ASN A 209 2.38 4.10 -26.66
C ASN A 209 1.51 2.90 -27.04
N ALA A 210 1.54 1.85 -26.22
CA ALA A 210 0.70 0.70 -26.39
C ALA A 210 -0.76 1.17 -26.23
N ALA A 211 -1.46 1.31 -27.35
CA ALA A 211 -2.86 1.71 -27.44
C ALA A 211 -3.85 0.70 -26.82
N GLY A 212 -3.35 -0.33 -26.12
CA GLY A 212 -4.14 -1.30 -25.37
C GLY A 212 -3.94 -1.09 -23.87
N GLY A 213 -5.03 -0.84 -23.15
CA GLY A 213 -5.08 -0.54 -21.71
C GLY A 213 -4.66 -1.68 -20.77
N GLY A 214 -3.47 -2.24 -20.96
CA GLY A 214 -2.80 -3.13 -20.01
C GLY A 214 -1.95 -2.37 -19.00
N PRO A 215 -1.45 -3.01 -17.93
CA PRO A 215 -0.54 -2.40 -16.97
C PRO A 215 0.76 -1.99 -17.68
N GLN A 216 0.94 -0.69 -17.85
CA GLN A 216 2.14 -0.11 -18.45
C GLN A 216 3.19 0.08 -17.37
N PHE A 217 4.39 -0.43 -17.62
CA PHE A 217 5.54 -0.12 -16.80
C PHE A 217 5.88 1.37 -16.98
N LYS A 218 5.61 2.17 -15.95
CA LYS A 218 6.06 3.56 -15.88
C LYS A 218 7.20 3.65 -14.89
N ILE A 219 8.35 4.13 -15.34
CA ILE A 219 9.42 4.56 -14.44
C ILE A 219 8.89 5.79 -13.70
N ILE A 220 8.75 5.66 -12.38
CA ILE A 220 8.31 6.77 -11.54
C ILE A 220 9.41 7.82 -11.58
N GLU A 221 9.04 9.07 -11.84
CA GLU A 221 9.97 10.19 -11.79
C GLU A 221 10.56 10.29 -10.39
N THR A 222 11.86 10.62 -10.31
CA THR A 222 12.57 10.76 -9.04
C THR A 222 11.84 11.76 -8.16
N PRO A 223 11.50 11.42 -6.91
CA PRO A 223 10.77 12.33 -6.04
C PRO A 223 11.59 13.60 -5.80
N PHE A 224 10.90 14.73 -5.56
CA PHE A 224 11.54 16.03 -5.35
C PHE A 224 12.66 15.99 -4.31
N ARG A 225 12.48 15.19 -3.24
CA ARG A 225 13.51 14.93 -2.22
C ARG A 225 14.80 14.34 -2.80
N GLU A 226 14.69 13.34 -3.67
CA GLU A 226 15.85 12.70 -4.28
C GLU A 226 16.52 13.61 -5.31
N GLN A 227 15.74 14.39 -6.06
CA GLN A 227 16.27 15.42 -6.95
C GLN A 227 17.08 16.47 -6.17
N LEU A 228 16.56 16.95 -5.05
CA LEU A 228 17.26 17.90 -4.17
C LEU A 228 18.51 17.28 -3.54
N ALA A 229 18.44 16.02 -3.12
CA ALA A 229 19.60 15.31 -2.57
C ALA A 229 20.70 15.15 -3.63
N LEU A 230 20.34 14.77 -4.86
CA LEU A 230 21.27 14.69 -5.99
C LEU A 230 21.91 16.06 -6.29
N GLU A 231 21.11 17.13 -6.30
CA GLU A 231 21.60 18.50 -6.52
C GLU A 231 22.61 18.92 -5.43
N LEU A 232 22.33 18.60 -4.16
CA LEU A 232 23.23 18.88 -3.05
C LEU A 232 24.54 18.09 -3.17
N VAL A 233 24.46 16.81 -3.51
CA VAL A 233 25.63 15.95 -3.74
C VAL A 233 26.47 16.50 -4.89
N GLU A 234 25.86 16.89 -5.99
CA GLU A 234 26.56 17.45 -7.15
C GLU A 234 27.23 18.79 -6.82
N LYS A 235 26.54 19.69 -6.12
CA LYS A 235 27.11 20.96 -5.65
C LYS A 235 28.33 20.72 -4.75
N ASN A 236 28.23 19.78 -3.82
CA ASN A 236 29.32 19.48 -2.90
C ASN A 236 30.52 18.87 -3.65
N ALA A 237 30.27 17.90 -4.53
CA ALA A 237 31.30 17.32 -5.40
C ALA A 237 31.96 18.37 -6.31
N ALA A 238 31.20 19.33 -6.86
CA ALA A 238 31.75 20.44 -7.63
C ALA A 238 32.65 21.36 -6.80
N GLN A 239 32.28 21.67 -5.56
CA GLN A 239 33.12 22.45 -4.64
C GLN A 239 34.43 21.73 -4.33
N HIS A 240 34.39 20.43 -4.02
CA HIS A 240 35.59 19.64 -3.76
C HIS A 240 36.51 19.57 -4.99
N ARG A 241 35.95 19.39 -6.18
CA ARG A 241 36.71 19.43 -7.44
C ARG A 241 37.41 20.77 -7.66
N LYS A 242 36.71 21.89 -7.44
CA LYS A 242 37.29 23.24 -7.56
C LYS A 242 38.47 23.44 -6.61
N LYS A 243 38.31 23.11 -5.32
CA LYS A 243 39.39 23.19 -4.32
C LYS A 243 40.61 22.37 -4.71
N LYS A 244 40.40 21.14 -5.22
CA LYS A 244 41.49 20.27 -5.70
C LYS A 244 42.23 20.89 -6.89
N ILE A 245 41.50 21.44 -7.86
CA ILE A 245 42.10 22.11 -9.03
C ILE A 245 42.89 23.35 -8.62
N GLU A 246 42.35 24.16 -7.71
CA GLU A 246 43.04 25.35 -7.19
C GLU A 246 44.33 24.97 -6.44
N ALA A 247 44.29 23.95 -5.59
CA ALA A 247 45.48 23.45 -4.89
C ALA A 247 46.55 22.90 -5.87
N MET A 248 46.12 22.20 -6.94
CA MET A 248 47.06 21.76 -7.98
C MET A 248 47.69 22.94 -8.74
N LYS A 249 46.90 23.99 -9.03
CA LYS A 249 47.40 25.21 -9.68
C LYS A 249 48.40 25.97 -8.81
N THR A 250 48.20 26.05 -7.50
CA THR A 250 49.14 26.73 -6.60
C THR A 250 50.46 25.97 -6.49
N ILE A 251 50.42 24.63 -6.43
CA ILE A 251 51.63 23.80 -6.45
C ILE A 251 52.41 24.02 -7.75
N ASN A 252 51.77 23.94 -8.91
CA ASN A 252 52.42 24.16 -10.21
C ASN A 252 52.96 25.59 -10.43
N LYS A 253 52.51 26.56 -9.64
CA LYS A 253 53.00 27.96 -9.71
C LYS A 253 54.21 28.20 -8.81
N ASN A 254 54.44 27.31 -7.85
CA ASN A 254 55.55 27.37 -6.89
C ASN A 254 56.74 26.48 -7.30
N PHE A 255 56.63 25.78 -8.44
CA PHE A 255 57.73 25.15 -9.18
C PHE A 255 58.04 25.99 -10.42
#